data_AF-A0A1H4FYH1-F1
#
_entry.id   AF-A0A1H4FYH1-F1
#
_cell.length_a   1.000
_cell.length_b   1.000
_cell.length_c   1.000
_cell.angle_alpha   90.00
_cell.angle_beta   90.00
_cell.angle_gamma   90.00
#
_symmetry.space_group_name_H-M   'P 1'
#
loop_
_entity.id
_entity.type
_entity.pdbx_description
1 polymer ?
#
loop_
_entity_poly.entity_id
_entity_poly.type
_entity_poly.pdbx_seq_one_letter_code
_entity_poly.pdbx_strand_id
1 'polypeptide(L)'
;MPVPATVKTTVLTMLYIVGILMVYPLLSYYLGLGRLLPAFPNQVYIHVYCSGPLLIIVGFLLFFVYRQRFPGSVFFLIGILCIAAVLYEVREGW
;
A
#
# COMPACT_ATOMS: atom_id res chain seq x y z
N MET A 1 -4.55 22.03 20.40
CA MET A 1 -5.32 21.20 21.36
C MET A 1 -4.75 19.79 21.34
N PRO A 2 -4.38 19.18 22.49
CA PRO A 2 -3.89 17.81 22.51
C PRO A 2 -5.03 16.88 22.08
N VAL A 3 -4.82 16.17 20.96
CA VAL A 3 -5.77 15.17 20.45
C VAL A 3 -5.93 14.06 21.48
N PRO A 4 -7.16 13.63 21.83
CA PRO A 4 -7.39 12.58 22.82
C PRO A 4 -6.62 11.31 22.43
N ALA A 5 -6.02 10.64 23.42
CA ALA A 5 -5.24 9.41 23.18
C ALA A 5 -6.03 8.36 22.38
N THR A 6 -7.33 8.25 22.64
CA THR A 6 -8.26 7.35 21.94
C THR A 6 -8.33 7.66 20.44
N VAL A 7 -8.39 8.94 20.06
CA VAL A 7 -8.48 9.37 18.67
C VAL A 7 -7.19 9.05 17.92
N LYS A 8 -6.03 9.22 18.57
CA LYS A 8 -4.75 8.81 17.98
C LYS A 8 -4.73 7.32 17.67
N THR A 9 -5.22 6.48 18.58
CA THR A 9 -5.26 5.02 18.39
C THR A 9 -6.23 4.63 17.28
N THR A 10 -7.44 5.22 17.23
CA THR A 10 -8.43 4.94 16.18
C THR A 10 -7.91 5.29 14.79
N VAL A 11 -7.27 6.46 14.63
CA VAL A 11 -6.70 6.87 13.33
C VAL A 11 -5.54 5.96 12.94
N LEU A 12 -4.70 5.55 13.88
CA LEU A 12 -3.62 4.59 13.63
C LEU A 12 -4.17 3.25 13.13
N THR A 13 -5.21 2.72 13.78
CA THR A 13 -5.89 1.49 13.35
C THR A 13 -6.49 1.63 11.96
N MET A 14 -7.12 2.77 11.65
CA MET A 14 -7.65 3.04 10.31
C MET A 14 -6.54 3.06 9.25
N LEU A 15 -5.39 3.70 9.52
CA LEU A 15 -4.24 3.67 8.60
C LEU A 15 -3.72 2.25 8.36
N TYR A 16 -3.67 1.42 9.40
CA TYR A 16 -3.27 0.02 9.25
C TYR A 16 -4.26 -0.79 8.41
N ILE A 17 -5.57 -0.62 8.64
CA ILE A 17 -6.61 -1.29 7.86
C ILE A 17 -6.46 -0.90 6.39
N VAL A 18 -6.35 0.40 6.08
CA VAL A 18 -6.15 0.89 4.72
C VAL A 18 -4.86 0.33 4.11
N GLY A 19 -3.76 0.33 4.86
CA GLY A 19 -2.48 -0.24 4.41
C GLY A 19 -2.61 -1.72 4.05
N ILE A 20 -3.23 -2.54 4.90
CA ILE A 20 -3.45 -3.97 4.65
C ILE A 20 -4.35 -4.18 3.43
N LEU A 21 -5.41 -3.38 3.30
CA LEU A 21 -6.36 -3.47 2.19
C LEU A 21 -5.68 -3.10 0.85
N MET A 22 -4.70 -2.20 0.88
CA MET A 22 -3.88 -1.83 -0.28
C MET A 22 -2.78 -2.84 -0.61
N VAL A 23 -2.30 -3.62 0.37
CA VAL A 23 -1.38 -4.74 0.14
C VAL A 23 -2.11 -5.93 -0.52
N TYR A 24 -3.40 -6.12 -0.26
CA TYR A 24 -4.20 -7.21 -0.83
C TYR A 24 -4.16 -7.30 -2.38
N PRO A 25 -4.45 -6.24 -3.16
CA PRO A 25 -4.37 -6.31 -4.62
C PRO A 25 -2.94 -6.58 -5.11
N LEU A 26 -1.94 -6.09 -4.36
CA LEU A 26 -0.52 -6.30 -4.63
C LEU A 26 -0.16 -7.79 -4.48
N LEU A 27 -0.56 -8.40 -3.38
CA LEU A 27 -0.37 -9.83 -3.13
C LEU A 27 -1.12 -10.68 -4.16
N SER A 28 -2.36 -10.29 -4.49
CA SER A 28 -3.18 -10.98 -5.48
C SER A 28 -2.55 -10.95 -6.87
N TYR A 29 -1.94 -9.82 -7.24
CA TYR A 29 -1.20 -9.64 -8.49
C TYR A 29 0.01 -10.57 -8.56
N TYR A 30 0.89 -10.54 -7.55
CA TYR A 30 2.10 -11.36 -7.53
C TYR A 30 1.85 -12.86 -7.37
N LEU A 31 0.83 -13.24 -6.58
CA LEU A 31 0.45 -14.65 -6.40
C LEU A 31 -0.34 -15.21 -7.59
N GLY A 32 -0.66 -14.38 -8.59
CA GLY A 32 -1.46 -14.80 -9.74
C GLY A 32 -2.89 -15.22 -9.38
N LEU A 33 -3.40 -14.79 -8.21
CA LEU A 33 -4.76 -15.06 -7.73
C LEU A 33 -5.82 -14.45 -8.66
N GLY A 34 -5.45 -13.49 -9.51
CA GLY A 34 -6.26 -13.00 -10.63
C GLY A 34 -6.63 -14.06 -11.67
N ARG A 35 -6.03 -15.26 -11.66
CA ARG A 35 -6.52 -16.40 -12.46
C ARG A 35 -7.75 -17.09 -11.86
N LEU A 36 -8.01 -16.91 -10.56
CA LEU A 36 -9.13 -17.54 -9.83
C LEU A 36 -10.37 -16.64 -9.76
N LEU A 37 -10.19 -15.32 -9.76
CA LEU A 37 -11.27 -14.35 -9.83
C LEU A 37 -11.11 -13.56 -11.13
N PRO A 38 -12.10 -13.52 -12.03
CA PRO A 38 -12.07 -12.72 -13.25
C PRO A 38 -12.20 -11.23 -12.90
N ALA A 39 -11.17 -10.68 -12.25
CA ALA A 39 -10.99 -9.25 -12.12
C ALA A 39 -10.44 -8.75 -13.46
N PHE A 40 -11.16 -7.82 -14.09
CA PHE A 40 -10.75 -7.22 -15.35
C PHE A 40 -9.29 -6.75 -15.26
N PRO A 41 -8.40 -7.16 -16.19
CA PRO A 41 -6.97 -6.91 -16.09
C PRO A 41 -6.66 -5.41 -15.87
N ASN A 42 -7.38 -4.53 -16.57
CA ASN A 42 -7.23 -3.07 -16.41
C ASN A 42 -7.56 -2.55 -15.00
N GLN A 43 -8.50 -3.15 -14.27
CA GLN A 43 -8.85 -2.70 -12.92
C GLN A 43 -7.78 -3.08 -11.90
N VAL A 44 -7.16 -4.26 -12.05
CA VAL A 44 -6.06 -4.70 -11.19
C VAL A 44 -4.85 -3.80 -11.38
N TYR A 45 -4.52 -3.45 -12.63
CA TYR A 45 -3.45 -2.51 -12.92
C TYR A 45 -3.68 -1.13 -12.30
N ILE A 46 -4.87 -0.56 -12.42
CA ILE A 46 -5.20 0.74 -11.81
C ILE A 46 -5.08 0.66 -10.28
N HIS A 47 -5.55 -0.42 -9.67
CA HIS A 47 -5.45 -0.62 -8.22
C HIS A 47 -4.00 -0.77 -7.75
N VAL A 48 -3.15 -1.48 -8.49
CA VAL A 48 -1.72 -1.63 -8.18
C VAL A 48 -0.97 -0.31 -8.38
N TYR A 49 -1.28 0.43 -9.44
CA TYR A 49 -0.73 1.77 -9.71
C TYR A 49 -1.07 2.78 -8.63
N CYS A 50 -2.30 2.77 -8.12
CA CYS A 50 -2.72 3.68 -7.04
C CYS A 50 -2.25 3.22 -5.66
N SER A 51 -2.16 1.91 -5.42
CA SER A 51 -1.81 1.37 -4.09
C SER A 51 -0.36 1.65 -3.73
N GLY A 52 0.59 1.59 -4.68
CA GLY A 52 2.00 1.90 -4.45
C GLY A 52 2.24 3.29 -3.85
N PRO A 53 1.82 4.38 -4.51
CA PRO A 53 1.92 5.74 -3.99
C PRO A 53 1.18 5.92 -2.65
N LEU A 54 0.00 5.31 -2.49
CA LEU A 54 -0.76 5.36 -1.24
C LEU A 54 0.00 4.67 -0.09
N LEU A 55 0.61 3.52 -0.33
CA LEU A 55 1.44 2.80 0.65
C LEU A 55 2.66 3.62 1.08
N ILE A 56 3.28 4.36 0.15
CA ILE A 56 4.37 5.29 0.46
C ILE A 56 3.88 6.42 1.37
N ILE A 57 2.74 7.03 1.05
CA ILE A 57 2.16 8.12 1.86
C ILE A 57 1.80 7.61 3.26
N VAL A 58 1.14 6.46 3.36
CA VAL A 58 0.77 5.81 4.63
C VAL A 58 2.02 5.45 5.45
N GLY A 59 3.03 4.87 4.81
CA GLY A 59 4.31 4.54 5.45
C GLY A 59 5.04 5.77 5.97
N PHE A 60 5.05 6.86 5.19
CA PHE A 60 5.63 8.15 5.58
C PHE A 60 4.90 8.78 6.77
N LEU A 61 3.57 8.76 6.77
CA LEU A 61 2.72 9.21 7.89
C LEU A 61 3.00 8.38 9.16
N LEU A 62 3.06 7.06 9.06
CA LEU A 62 3.40 6.18 10.18
C LEU A 62 4.80 6.47 10.74
N PHE A 63 5.78 6.68 9.85
CA PHE A 63 7.17 6.93 10.24
C PHE A 63 7.38 8.28 10.92
N PHE A 64 6.90 9.37 10.31
CA PHE A 64 7.15 10.74 10.78
C PHE A 64 6.12 11.24 11.80
N VAL A 65 4.83 11.02 11.54
CA VAL A 65 3.74 11.61 12.35
C VAL A 65 3.48 10.76 13.60
N TYR A 66 3.45 9.45 13.44
CA TYR A 66 3.13 8.52 14.54
C TYR A 66 4.36 7.91 15.21
N ARG A 67 5.58 8.23 14.74
CA ARG A 67 6.86 7.67 15.23
C ARG A 67 6.93 6.14 15.25
N GLN A 68 6.09 5.48 14.44
CA GLN A 68 6.01 4.03 14.29
C GLN A 68 7.02 3.57 13.24
N ARG A 69 8.32 3.58 13.62
CA ARG A 69 9.45 3.40 12.69
C ARG A 69 9.43 2.06 11.97
N PHE A 70 9.27 0.95 12.69
CA PHE A 70 9.33 -0.38 12.11
C PHE A 70 8.22 -0.64 11.06
N PRO A 71 6.92 -0.52 11.41
CA PRO A 71 5.83 -0.75 10.45
C PRO A 71 5.78 0.31 9.34
N GLY A 72 6.10 1.58 9.64
CA GLY A 72 6.18 2.63 8.63
C GLY A 72 7.25 2.35 7.56
N SER A 73 8.41 1.83 7.98
CA SER A 73 9.50 1.45 7.06
C SER A 73 9.10 0.28 6.16
N VAL A 74 8.38 -0.71 6.71
CA VAL A 74 7.88 -1.86 5.94
C VAL A 74 6.89 -1.40 4.87
N PHE A 75 5.90 -0.58 5.23
CA PHE A 75 4.94 -0.04 4.26
C PHE A 75 5.61 0.80 3.19
N PHE A 76 6.61 1.59 3.56
CA PHE A 76 7.38 2.43 2.64
C PHE A 76 8.20 1.58 1.65
N LEU A 77 8.90 0.54 2.13
CA LEU A 77 9.66 -0.40 1.29
C LEU A 77 8.75 -1.14 0.31
N ILE A 78 7.60 -1.64 0.78
CA ILE A 78 6.61 -2.31 -0.07
C ILE A 78 6.08 -1.35 -1.15
N GLY A 79 5.80 -0.10 -0.79
CA GLY A 79 5.37 0.93 -1.74
C GLY A 79 6.43 1.23 -2.81
N ILE A 80 7.71 1.36 -2.42
CA ILE A 80 8.82 1.55 -3.36
C ILE A 80 8.98 0.34 -4.28
N LEU A 81 8.97 -0.88 -3.73
CA LEU A 81 9.05 -2.12 -4.49
C LEU A 81 7.91 -2.20 -5.52
N CYS A 82 6.71 -1.79 -5.14
CA CYS A 82 5.57 -1.72 -6.05
C CYS A 82 5.81 -0.75 -7.20
N ILE A 83 6.26 0.47 -6.92
CA ILE A 83 6.59 1.44 -7.98
C ILE A 83 7.71 0.91 -8.88
N ALA A 84 8.75 0.30 -8.31
CA ALA A 84 9.85 -0.28 -9.08
C ALA A 84 9.38 -1.42 -9.98
N ALA A 85 8.50 -2.28 -9.49
CA ALA A 85 7.91 -3.36 -10.28
C ALA A 85 7.01 -2.84 -11.40
N VAL A 86 6.19 -1.83 -11.11
CA VAL A 86 5.38 -1.15 -12.12
C VAL A 86 6.26 -0.51 -13.19
N LEU A 87 7.33 0.19 -12.80
CA LEU A 87 8.28 0.78 -13.76
C LEU A 87 8.98 -0.29 -14.61
N TYR A 88 9.31 -1.43 -14.01
CA TYR A 88 9.89 -2.58 -14.72
C TYR A 88 8.91 -3.12 -15.76
N GLU A 89 7.65 -3.33 -15.38
CA GLU A 89 6.61 -3.78 -16.32
C GLU A 89 6.31 -2.79 -17.43
N VAL A 90 6.31 -1.49 -17.14
CA VAL A 90 6.17 -0.45 -18.18
C VAL A 90 7.34 -0.51 -19.15
N ARG A 91 8.55 -0.82 -18.67
CA ARG A 91 9.76 -0.87 -19.48
C ARG A 91 9.84 -2.14 -20.35
N GLU A 92 9.39 -3.28 -19.85
CA GLU A 92 9.39 -4.56 -20.61
C GLU A 92 8.10 -4.79 -21.41
N GLY A 93 7.01 -4.09 -21.07
CA GLY A 93 5.67 -4.29 -21.63
C GLY A 93 5.30 -3.35 -22.79
N TRP A 94 6.26 -2.63 -23.38
CA TRP A 94 6.10 -1.81 -24.60
C TRP A 94 7.12 -2.18 -25.67
#